data_AF-A0A538ACW4-F1
#
_entry.id   AF-A0A538ACW4-F1
#
_cell.length_a   1.000
_cell.length_b   1.000
_cell.length_c   1.000
_cell.angle_alpha   90.00
_cell.angle_beta   90.00
_cell.angle_gamma   90.00
#
_symmetry.space_group_name_H-M   'P 1'
#
loop_
_entity.id
_entity.type
_entity.pdbx_description
1 polymer ?
#
loop_
_entity_poly.entity_id
_entity_poly.type
_entity_poly.pdbx_seq_one_letter_code
_entity_poly.pdbx_strand_id
1 'polypeptide(L)'
;MALPPEPPAEPPPPPPPSPDMEGGECPRCGTPYEPFQEYCLECGLRLPVARGIIPVLATAWRRRIPWYPGDWIWPVLLSLVIAALAAAIAILATRDHETSATKTRAQTGESVPVGSGTGPGQTEPGGSGTLPTTAPGTSTGPAVPPPPPTSGGLTEWPPGQNGWTIVLASMPQSSGRAAAVRQARKAISAGVSEVGVLNSSEYSSLHSGYYVVFSGVYNSLSEAKSALGTVQSSYPQAYTRQVTQ
;
A
#
# COMPACT_ATOMS: atom_id res chain seq x y z
N MET A 1 0.28 -9.17 -81.18
CA MET A 1 -0.63 -8.82 -80.06
C MET A 1 0.15 -8.99 -78.78
N ALA A 2 0.57 -7.90 -78.16
CA ALA A 2 1.32 -7.93 -76.91
C ALA A 2 0.30 -8.00 -75.75
N LEU A 3 0.50 -8.95 -74.83
CA LEU A 3 -0.30 -9.07 -73.61
C LEU A 3 0.01 -7.87 -72.69
N PRO A 4 -1.00 -7.29 -72.02
CA PRO A 4 -0.76 -6.24 -71.03
C PRO A 4 -0.01 -6.78 -69.81
N PRO A 5 0.84 -5.97 -69.16
CA PRO A 5 1.56 -6.39 -67.95
C PRO A 5 0.60 -6.63 -66.78
N GLU A 6 0.85 -7.70 -66.01
CA GLU A 6 0.13 -7.98 -64.76
C GLU A 6 0.29 -6.83 -63.75
N PRO A 7 -0.78 -6.47 -63.01
CA PRO A 7 -0.69 -5.49 -61.94
C PRO A 7 0.18 -6.01 -60.79
N PRO A 8 0.93 -5.13 -60.08
CA PRO A 8 1.75 -5.53 -58.95
C PRO A 8 0.89 -6.12 -57.83
N ALA A 9 1.34 -7.24 -57.27
CA ALA A 9 0.68 -7.91 -56.15
C ALA A 9 0.52 -6.95 -54.95
N GLU A 10 -0.70 -6.88 -54.43
CA GLU A 10 -1.05 -6.08 -53.26
C GLU A 10 -0.27 -6.60 -52.04
N PRO A 11 0.36 -5.71 -51.23
CA PRO A 11 1.11 -6.15 -50.06
C PRO A 11 0.17 -6.84 -49.04
N PRO A 12 0.63 -7.91 -48.37
CA PRO A 12 -0.20 -8.63 -47.41
C PRO A 12 -0.66 -7.71 -46.27
N PRO A 13 -1.86 -7.93 -45.72
CA PRO A 13 -2.36 -7.13 -44.61
C PRO A 13 -1.43 -7.23 -43.39
N PRO A 14 -1.29 -6.16 -42.60
CA PRO A 14 -0.45 -6.18 -41.42
C PRO A 14 -0.94 -7.25 -40.44
N PRO A 15 -0.02 -7.93 -39.71
CA PRO A 15 -0.39 -8.94 -38.73
C PRO A 15 -1.29 -8.32 -37.63
N PRO A 16 -2.22 -9.10 -37.05
CA PRO A 16 -3.05 -8.62 -35.96
C PRO A 16 -2.18 -8.20 -34.76
N PRO A 17 -2.56 -7.15 -34.01
CA PRO A 17 -1.82 -6.72 -32.83
C PRO A 17 -1.72 -7.86 -31.81
N SER A 18 -0.51 -8.16 -31.36
CA SER A 18 -0.24 -9.20 -30.37
C SER A 18 -0.90 -8.84 -29.03
N PRO A 19 -1.60 -9.78 -28.36
CA PRO A 19 -2.33 -9.52 -27.11
C PRO A 19 -1.43 -9.21 -25.90
N ASP A 20 -0.11 -9.30 -26.05
CA ASP A 20 0.88 -9.14 -24.97
C ASP A 20 1.38 -7.69 -24.81
N MET A 21 0.86 -6.75 -25.61
CA MET A 21 1.31 -5.35 -25.69
C MET A 21 0.35 -4.37 -25.02
N GLU A 22 -0.34 -4.76 -23.95
CA GLU A 22 -1.10 -3.79 -23.17
C GLU A 22 -0.13 -2.92 -22.36
N GLY A 23 -0.06 -1.64 -22.73
CA GLY A 23 0.66 -0.61 -21.99
C GLY A 23 0.18 -0.49 -20.55
N GLY A 24 1.05 0.04 -19.68
CA GLY A 24 0.74 0.21 -18.25
C GLY A 24 0.41 1.66 -17.89
N GLU A 25 0.11 1.91 -16.61
CA GLU A 25 -0.07 3.25 -16.05
C GLU A 25 1.14 3.64 -15.21
N CYS A 26 1.61 4.88 -15.35
CA CYS A 26 2.76 5.36 -14.59
C CYS A 26 2.42 5.42 -13.08
N PRO A 27 3.24 4.83 -12.18
CA PRO A 27 2.93 4.80 -10.74
C PRO A 27 3.06 6.16 -10.04
N ARG A 28 3.61 7.19 -10.71
CA ARG A 28 3.77 8.54 -10.16
C ARG A 28 2.66 9.49 -10.57
N CYS A 29 2.34 9.57 -11.86
CA CYS A 29 1.35 10.51 -12.42
C CYS A 29 0.11 9.85 -13.02
N GLY A 30 0.09 8.52 -13.20
CA GLY A 30 -1.07 7.79 -13.70
C GLY A 30 -1.27 7.82 -15.21
N THR A 31 -0.42 8.51 -15.98
CA THR A 31 -0.51 8.54 -17.44
C THR A 31 -0.27 7.15 -18.03
N PRO A 32 -1.05 6.71 -19.03
CA PRO A 32 -0.75 5.50 -19.77
C PRO A 32 0.60 5.61 -20.48
N TYR A 33 1.32 4.50 -20.59
CA TYR A 33 2.62 4.41 -21.25
C TYR A 33 2.71 3.16 -22.12
N GLU A 34 3.52 3.23 -23.17
CA GLU A 34 3.70 2.10 -24.11
C GLU A 34 4.62 1.02 -23.50
N PRO A 35 4.45 -0.28 -23.84
CA PRO A 35 5.16 -1.39 -23.19
C PRO A 35 6.70 -1.29 -23.14
N PHE A 36 7.31 -0.55 -24.07
CA PHE A 36 8.76 -0.38 -24.19
C PHE A 36 9.27 1.00 -23.76
N GLN A 37 8.39 1.82 -23.20
CA GLN A 37 8.72 3.17 -22.78
C GLN A 37 9.52 3.13 -21.46
N GLU A 38 10.81 3.48 -21.53
CA GLU A 38 11.71 3.45 -20.36
C GLU A 38 11.46 4.60 -19.37
N TYR A 39 10.86 5.71 -19.84
CA TYR A 39 10.58 6.90 -19.06
C TYR A 39 9.18 7.42 -19.34
N CYS A 40 8.42 7.76 -18.30
CA CYS A 40 7.15 8.44 -18.45
C CYS A 40 7.37 9.84 -19.04
N LEU A 41 6.77 10.11 -20.20
CA LEU A 41 6.96 11.37 -20.93
C LEU A 41 6.36 12.58 -20.19
N GLU A 42 5.42 12.37 -19.27
CA GLU A 42 4.79 13.48 -18.54
C GLU A 42 5.47 13.84 -17.21
N CYS A 43 5.96 12.84 -16.47
CA CYS A 43 6.53 13.08 -15.13
C CYS A 43 8.02 12.72 -15.01
N GLY A 44 8.65 12.22 -16.07
CA GLY A 44 10.07 11.84 -16.12
C GLY A 44 10.46 10.64 -15.26
N LEU A 45 9.49 9.91 -14.68
CA LEU A 45 9.79 8.73 -13.89
C LEU A 45 10.30 7.60 -14.80
N ARG A 46 11.42 6.98 -14.44
CA ARG A 46 11.87 5.73 -15.07
C ARG A 46 10.88 4.60 -14.78
N LEU A 47 10.26 4.06 -15.82
CA LEU A 47 9.25 3.03 -15.71
C LEU A 47 9.91 1.65 -15.53
N PRO A 48 9.31 0.75 -14.72
CA PRO A 48 9.81 -0.62 -14.62
C PRO A 48 9.51 -1.32 -15.95
N VAL A 49 10.50 -1.39 -16.84
CA VAL A 49 10.42 -2.25 -18.02
C VAL A 49 10.17 -3.67 -17.53
N ALA A 50 8.95 -4.16 -17.72
CA ALA A 50 8.53 -5.49 -17.27
C ALA A 50 9.17 -6.56 -18.17
N ARG A 51 10.49 -6.69 -18.11
CA ARG A 51 11.20 -7.85 -18.68
C ARG A 51 11.17 -8.97 -17.65
N GLY A 52 10.28 -9.93 -17.85
CA GLY A 52 10.37 -11.24 -17.22
C GLY A 52 9.04 -11.84 -16.76
N ILE A 53 9.02 -13.16 -16.73
CA ILE A 53 7.94 -14.03 -16.24
C ILE A 53 7.79 -14.00 -14.70
N ILE A 54 8.83 -13.59 -13.98
CA ILE A 54 8.87 -13.52 -12.51
C ILE A 54 7.85 -12.51 -11.92
N PRO A 55 7.70 -11.26 -12.43
CA PRO A 55 6.68 -10.33 -11.93
C PRO A 55 5.23 -10.70 -12.28
N VAL A 56 5.00 -11.44 -13.37
CA VAL A 56 3.65 -11.91 -13.77
C VAL A 56 3.15 -13.01 -12.83
N LEU A 57 4.01 -13.96 -12.46
CA LEU A 57 3.66 -14.97 -11.46
C LEU A 57 3.47 -14.34 -10.06
N ALA A 58 4.30 -13.36 -9.68
CA ALA A 58 4.18 -12.68 -8.39
C ALA A 58 2.87 -11.89 -8.23
N THR A 59 2.35 -11.30 -9.32
CA THR A 59 1.08 -10.55 -9.31
C THR A 59 -0.14 -11.47 -9.34
N ALA A 60 -0.08 -12.61 -10.04
CA ALA A 60 -1.14 -13.61 -10.05
C ALA A 60 -1.30 -14.30 -8.67
N TRP A 61 -0.20 -14.59 -7.98
CA TRP A 61 -0.23 -15.21 -6.65
C TRP A 61 -0.72 -14.24 -5.56
N ARG A 62 -0.43 -12.93 -5.71
CA ARG A 62 -0.92 -11.86 -4.81
C ARG A 62 -2.43 -11.63 -4.89
N ARG A 63 -3.12 -12.08 -5.96
CA ARG A 63 -4.59 -12.01 -6.08
C ARG A 63 -5.33 -13.17 -5.40
N ARG A 64 -4.69 -14.32 -5.18
CA ARG A 64 -5.36 -15.51 -4.61
C ARG A 64 -5.26 -15.66 -3.09
N ILE A 65 -4.34 -14.94 -2.43
CA ILE A 65 -4.16 -15.02 -0.97
C ILE A 65 -4.12 -13.58 -0.40
N PRO A 66 -5.24 -13.06 0.13
CA PRO A 66 -5.34 -11.68 0.64
C PRO A 66 -4.52 -11.44 1.93
N TRP A 67 -3.91 -12.49 2.50
CA TRP A 67 -3.05 -12.44 3.67
C TRP A 67 -1.62 -12.87 3.28
N TYR A 68 -0.92 -12.00 2.55
CA TYR A 68 0.48 -12.21 2.17
C TYR A 68 1.39 -11.40 3.12
N PRO A 69 2.08 -12.06 4.08
CA PRO A 69 2.87 -11.37 5.08
C PRO A 69 4.26 -11.03 4.53
N GLY A 70 4.35 -9.97 3.71
CA GLY A 70 5.60 -9.28 3.38
C GLY A 70 6.74 -10.11 2.74
N ASP A 71 7.85 -9.42 2.47
CA ASP A 71 9.06 -9.98 1.85
C ASP A 71 9.76 -11.08 2.67
N TRP A 72 9.21 -11.49 3.82
CA TRP A 72 9.76 -12.54 4.70
C TRP A 72 9.50 -13.97 4.20
N ILE A 73 8.53 -14.18 3.31
CA ILE A 73 8.19 -15.54 2.85
C ILE A 73 9.32 -16.13 1.99
N TRP A 74 10.04 -15.28 1.27
CA TRP A 74 11.16 -15.67 0.43
C TRP A 74 12.36 -16.15 1.23
N PRO A 75 12.85 -15.45 2.27
CA PRO A 75 13.89 -15.99 3.13
C PRO A 75 13.42 -17.24 3.89
N VAL A 76 12.14 -17.36 4.27
CA VAL A 76 11.61 -18.58 4.90
C VAL A 76 11.60 -19.76 3.92
N LEU A 77 11.13 -19.58 2.69
CA LEU A 77 11.16 -20.61 1.64
C LEU A 77 12.58 -20.99 1.27
N LEU A 78 13.48 -20.02 1.13
CA LEU A 78 14.91 -20.27 0.91
C LEU A 78 15.49 -21.07 2.08
N SER A 79 15.18 -20.70 3.32
CA SER A 79 15.63 -21.43 4.52
C SER A 79 15.10 -22.86 4.53
N LEU A 80 13.86 -23.09 4.12
CA LEU A 80 13.26 -24.42 4.03
C LEU A 80 13.95 -25.27 2.95
N VAL A 81 14.25 -24.69 1.78
CA VAL A 81 15.01 -25.38 0.72
C VAL A 81 16.41 -25.73 1.21
N ILE A 82 17.11 -24.81 1.88
CA ILE A 82 18.43 -25.06 2.46
C ILE A 82 18.35 -26.18 3.51
N ALA A 83 17.35 -26.18 4.39
CA ALA A 83 17.15 -27.21 5.39
C ALA A 83 16.84 -28.58 4.76
N ALA A 84 16.02 -28.63 3.72
CA ALA A 84 15.71 -29.86 2.99
C ALA A 84 16.95 -30.44 2.30
N LEU A 85 17.78 -29.58 1.69
CA LEU A 85 19.05 -29.99 1.09
C LEU A 85 20.04 -30.50 2.15
N ALA A 86 20.16 -29.82 3.30
CA ALA A 86 21.02 -30.27 4.40
C ALA A 86 20.55 -31.61 4.97
N ALA A 87 19.24 -31.81 5.13
CA ALA A 87 18.68 -33.09 5.58
C ALA A 87 18.94 -34.21 4.57
N ALA A 88 18.81 -33.96 3.26
CA ALA A 88 19.13 -34.94 2.24
C ALA A 88 20.61 -35.32 2.25
N ILE A 89 21.52 -34.34 2.39
CA ILE A 89 22.97 -34.58 2.51
C ILE A 89 23.28 -35.40 3.76
N ALA A 90 22.67 -35.07 4.90
CA ALA A 90 22.85 -35.82 6.15
C ALA A 90 22.36 -37.27 6.02
N ILE A 91 21.20 -37.51 5.41
CA ILE A 91 20.66 -38.86 5.19
C ILE A 91 21.58 -39.68 4.26
N LEU A 92 22.19 -39.05 3.25
CA LEU A 92 23.18 -39.73 2.43
C LEU A 92 24.46 -40.03 3.22
N ALA A 93 24.92 -39.12 4.08
CA ALA A 93 26.14 -39.30 4.87
C ALA A 93 25.99 -40.34 6.00
N THR A 94 24.80 -40.51 6.57
CA THR A 94 24.55 -41.48 7.65
C THR A 94 24.34 -42.91 7.15
N ARG A 95 24.16 -43.13 5.84
CA ARG A 95 24.07 -44.48 5.26
C ARG A 95 25.39 -45.25 5.31
N ASP A 96 26.51 -44.56 5.49
CA ASP A 96 27.85 -45.16 5.50
C ASP A 96 28.40 -45.43 6.91
N HIS A 97 27.62 -45.24 7.98
CA HIS A 97 28.11 -45.37 9.36
C HIS A 97 27.28 -46.31 10.24
N GLU A 98 26.99 -47.50 9.75
CA GLU A 98 26.66 -48.65 10.60
C GLU A 98 27.94 -49.13 11.28
N THR A 99 28.25 -48.57 12.46
CA THR A 99 28.90 -49.20 13.63
C THR A 99 29.62 -48.15 14.46
N SER A 100 29.06 -47.77 15.61
CA SER A 100 29.79 -47.67 16.88
C SER A 100 28.84 -47.30 18.03
N ALA A 101 28.42 -48.35 18.74
CA ALA A 101 28.16 -48.44 20.17
C ALA A 101 27.71 -47.16 20.92
N THR A 102 26.39 -47.02 21.07
CA THR A 102 25.77 -46.21 22.12
C THR A 102 26.14 -46.77 23.50
N LYS A 103 27.11 -46.15 24.16
CA LYS A 103 27.38 -46.37 25.58
C LYS A 103 26.39 -45.53 26.40
N THR A 104 25.37 -46.19 26.92
CA THR A 104 24.45 -45.66 27.92
C THR A 104 25.22 -45.14 29.13
N ARG A 105 25.00 -43.88 29.53
CA ARG A 105 25.31 -43.40 30.86
C ARG A 105 24.08 -42.69 31.43
N ALA A 106 23.43 -43.36 32.37
CA ALA A 106 22.44 -42.77 33.25
C ALA A 106 23.15 -41.79 34.21
N GLN A 107 22.57 -40.61 34.40
CA GLN A 107 22.80 -39.80 35.59
C GLN A 107 21.47 -39.20 36.04
N THR A 108 20.90 -39.84 37.06
CA THR A 108 19.82 -39.35 37.90
C THR A 108 20.37 -38.25 38.80
N GLY A 109 19.71 -37.09 38.80
CA GLY A 109 19.87 -36.03 39.80
C GLY A 109 18.50 -35.46 40.13
N GLU A 110 18.05 -35.72 41.35
CA GLU A 110 16.72 -35.43 41.90
C GLU A 110 16.63 -34.01 42.51
N SER A 111 15.43 -33.40 42.36
CA SER A 111 14.74 -32.43 43.23
C SER A 111 15.29 -31.00 43.40
N VAL A 112 14.44 -29.99 43.14
CA VAL A 112 13.59 -29.25 44.11
C VAL A 112 12.74 -28.19 43.34
N PRO A 113 11.48 -27.90 43.72
CA PRO A 113 10.57 -27.03 42.96
C PRO A 113 10.47 -25.61 43.56
N VAL A 114 10.55 -24.56 42.74
CA VAL A 114 10.12 -23.17 43.05
C VAL A 114 9.90 -22.44 41.71
N GLY A 115 8.82 -21.72 41.40
CA GLY A 115 7.60 -21.42 42.11
C GLY A 115 6.58 -20.83 41.12
N SER A 116 5.30 -21.17 41.30
CA SER A 116 4.16 -20.53 40.67
C SER A 116 3.77 -19.25 41.43
N GLY A 117 3.15 -18.31 40.73
CA GLY A 117 2.07 -17.50 41.32
C GLY A 117 2.39 -16.04 41.58
N THR A 118 2.15 -15.23 40.55
CA THR A 118 1.25 -14.07 40.55
C THR A 118 0.76 -13.49 41.90
N GLY A 119 1.00 -12.19 42.08
CA GLY A 119 0.25 -11.26 42.94
C GLY A 119 1.11 -10.05 43.33
N PRO A 120 0.56 -8.86 43.68
CA PRO A 120 -0.85 -8.44 43.78
C PRO A 120 -1.16 -7.32 42.75
N GLY A 121 -2.41 -7.01 42.38
CA GLY A 121 -3.39 -6.36 43.24
C GLY A 121 -3.87 -5.08 42.56
N GLN A 122 -5.12 -5.14 42.07
CA GLN A 122 -6.17 -4.12 42.08
C GLN A 122 -5.75 -2.68 42.45
N THR A 123 -6.21 -1.69 41.67
CA THR A 123 -7.02 -0.53 42.13
C THR A 123 -7.38 0.37 40.94
N GLU A 124 -8.66 0.36 40.60
CA GLU A 124 -9.38 1.47 39.97
C GLU A 124 -9.56 2.58 41.01
N PRO A 125 -9.45 3.87 40.64
CA PRO A 125 -10.68 4.66 40.74
C PRO A 125 -10.83 5.68 39.61
N GLY A 126 -12.10 5.96 39.32
CA GLY A 126 -12.51 6.97 38.36
C GLY A 126 -12.13 8.40 38.74
N GLY A 127 -12.10 9.24 37.70
CA GLY A 127 -12.10 10.69 37.78
C GLY A 127 -13.05 11.24 36.74
N SER A 128 -14.20 11.73 37.19
CA SER A 128 -15.17 12.52 36.42
C SER A 128 -14.73 13.99 36.38
N GLY A 129 -15.04 14.67 35.27
CA GLY A 129 -15.00 16.13 35.11
C GLY A 129 -14.29 16.56 33.81
N THR A 130 -14.75 17.52 32.98
CA THR A 130 -15.86 18.48 33.01
C THR A 130 -15.93 19.10 31.59
N LEU A 131 -17.11 19.24 30.97
CA LEU A 131 -17.39 20.29 29.94
C LEU A 131 -17.81 21.58 30.66
N PRO A 132 -17.84 22.80 30.06
CA PRO A 132 -17.36 23.29 28.77
C PRO A 132 -16.49 24.58 28.90
N THR A 133 -15.97 25.13 27.80
CA THR A 133 -15.64 26.58 27.72
C THR A 133 -15.97 27.12 26.33
N THR A 134 -16.84 28.13 26.34
CA THR A 134 -17.31 28.96 25.22
C THR A 134 -16.57 30.30 25.28
N ALA A 135 -16.12 30.85 24.14
CA ALA A 135 -16.13 32.29 23.78
C ALA A 135 -15.64 32.48 22.30
N PRO A 136 -15.79 33.64 21.64
CA PRO A 136 -16.71 33.84 20.52
C PRO A 136 -16.03 34.14 19.17
N GLY A 137 -16.82 34.09 18.09
CA GLY A 137 -16.36 34.16 16.71
C GLY A 137 -15.98 35.53 16.16
N THR A 138 -15.38 35.50 14.97
CA THR A 138 -15.44 36.59 14.00
C THR A 138 -15.82 36.00 12.65
N SER A 139 -16.97 36.47 12.16
CA SER A 139 -17.55 36.20 10.86
C SER A 139 -16.82 37.02 9.79
N THR A 140 -16.50 36.41 8.65
CA THR A 140 -16.30 37.12 7.38
C THR A 140 -16.68 36.19 6.23
N GLY A 141 -17.79 36.53 5.54
CA GLY A 141 -18.06 36.31 4.11
C GLY A 141 -18.09 34.87 3.53
N PRO A 142 -19.11 34.48 2.75
CA PRO A 142 -19.06 33.23 1.97
C PRO A 142 -18.01 33.35 0.85
N ALA A 143 -16.81 32.83 1.08
CA ALA A 143 -15.84 32.57 0.02
C ALA A 143 -16.24 31.25 -0.65
N VAL A 144 -16.61 31.33 -1.93
CA VAL A 144 -16.78 30.17 -2.80
C VAL A 144 -15.45 29.40 -2.79
N PRO A 145 -15.42 28.09 -2.43
CA PRO A 145 -14.18 27.33 -2.45
C PRO A 145 -13.64 27.28 -3.89
N PRO A 146 -12.37 27.66 -4.13
CA PRO A 146 -11.76 27.52 -5.44
C PRO A 146 -11.70 26.02 -5.81
N PRO A 147 -12.06 25.64 -7.05
CA PRO A 147 -11.97 24.25 -7.48
C PRO A 147 -10.49 23.79 -7.47
N PRO A 148 -10.16 22.65 -6.85
CA PRO A 148 -8.80 22.14 -6.83
C PRO A 148 -8.34 21.71 -8.24
N PRO A 149 -7.06 21.91 -8.61
CA PRO A 149 -6.53 21.47 -9.89
C PRO A 149 -6.41 19.93 -9.93
N THR A 150 -7.21 19.29 -10.78
CA THR A 150 -7.18 17.85 -11.01
C THR A 150 -5.95 17.48 -11.84
N SER A 151 -4.89 16.99 -11.19
CA SER A 151 -3.76 16.38 -11.89
C SER A 151 -3.92 14.86 -11.88
N GLY A 152 -4.43 14.28 -12.97
CA GLY A 152 -4.37 12.83 -13.21
C GLY A 152 -5.23 11.94 -12.29
N GLY A 153 -6.38 12.46 -11.82
CA GLY A 153 -7.39 11.69 -11.08
C GLY A 153 -7.28 11.69 -9.56
N LEU A 154 -6.22 12.29 -8.98
CA LEU A 154 -6.12 12.53 -7.55
C LEU A 154 -6.26 14.03 -7.25
N THR A 155 -6.88 14.34 -6.12
CA THR A 155 -7.00 15.71 -5.60
C THR A 155 -5.71 16.09 -4.88
N GLU A 156 -5.14 17.24 -5.23
CA GLU A 156 -3.96 17.78 -4.56
C GLU A 156 -4.38 18.69 -3.40
N TRP A 157 -3.63 18.66 -2.30
CA TRP A 157 -3.89 19.59 -1.19
C TRP A 157 -3.46 21.01 -1.60
N PRO A 158 -4.30 22.04 -1.42
CA PRO A 158 -3.92 23.40 -1.78
C PRO A 158 -2.69 23.89 -0.99
N PRO A 159 -1.65 24.40 -1.65
CA PRO A 159 -0.44 24.83 -0.98
C PRO A 159 -0.70 26.06 -0.09
N GLY A 160 -0.08 26.09 1.09
CA GLY A 160 -0.17 27.21 2.03
C GLY A 160 -1.53 27.36 2.71
N GLN A 161 -2.44 26.39 2.56
CA GLN A 161 -3.77 26.46 3.14
C GLN A 161 -3.94 25.52 4.32
N ASN A 162 -4.54 26.07 5.38
CA ASN A 162 -5.04 25.32 6.50
C ASN A 162 -6.48 24.92 6.22
N GLY A 163 -6.84 23.68 6.55
CA GLY A 163 -8.18 23.18 6.26
C GLY A 163 -8.50 21.91 7.02
N TRP A 164 -9.70 21.41 6.80
CA TRP A 164 -10.17 20.13 7.33
C TRP A 164 -10.26 19.13 6.19
N THR A 165 -9.98 17.88 6.50
CA THR A 165 -10.05 16.78 5.55
C THR A 165 -10.59 15.53 6.20
N ILE A 166 -11.08 14.59 5.40
CA ILE A 166 -11.48 13.27 5.87
C ILE A 166 -10.33 12.30 5.60
N VAL A 167 -9.72 11.77 6.66
CA VAL A 167 -8.65 10.77 6.56
C VAL A 167 -9.27 9.39 6.37
N LEU A 168 -8.95 8.75 5.25
CA LEU A 168 -9.43 7.41 4.91
C LEU A 168 -8.50 6.32 5.42
N ALA A 169 -7.18 6.58 5.33
CA ALA A 169 -6.11 5.69 5.76
C ALA A 169 -4.80 6.45 5.96
N SER A 170 -3.98 5.98 6.92
CA SER A 170 -2.61 6.44 7.12
C SER A 170 -1.66 5.26 6.89
N MET A 171 -0.72 5.40 5.95
CA MET A 171 0.29 4.36 5.66
C MET A 171 1.67 4.83 6.07
N PRO A 172 2.50 3.96 6.69
CA PRO A 172 3.89 4.29 6.98
C PRO A 172 4.65 4.67 5.70
N GLN A 173 5.52 5.68 5.79
CA GLN A 173 6.38 6.09 4.67
C GLN A 173 7.28 4.96 4.16
N SER A 174 7.62 3.98 5.01
CA SER A 174 8.35 2.76 4.62
C SER A 174 7.63 1.94 3.54
N SER A 175 6.31 2.05 3.43
CA SER A 175 5.51 1.42 2.36
C SER A 175 5.65 2.16 1.01
N GLY A 176 6.18 3.38 1.03
CA GLY A 176 6.36 4.25 -0.12
C GLY A 176 5.07 4.93 -0.62
N ARG A 177 5.23 6.03 -1.36
CA ARG A 177 4.09 6.81 -1.91
C ARG A 177 3.22 5.99 -2.85
N ALA A 178 3.80 5.04 -3.59
CA ALA A 178 3.06 4.19 -4.52
C ALA A 178 2.01 3.31 -3.81
N ALA A 179 2.27 2.87 -2.58
CA ALA A 179 1.26 2.16 -1.77
C ALA A 179 0.09 3.08 -1.44
N ALA A 180 0.38 4.34 -1.11
CA ALA A 180 -0.66 5.31 -0.80
C ALA A 180 -1.53 5.68 -2.00
N VAL A 181 -0.93 5.83 -3.18
CA VAL A 181 -1.67 6.06 -4.43
C VAL A 181 -2.58 4.88 -4.77
N ARG A 182 -2.14 3.63 -4.55
CA ARG A 182 -3.01 2.46 -4.76
C ARG A 182 -4.22 2.47 -3.81
N GLN A 183 -4.01 2.85 -2.56
CA GLN A 183 -5.10 2.97 -1.59
C GLN A 183 -6.06 4.11 -1.93
N ALA A 184 -5.55 5.25 -2.41
CA ALA A 184 -6.37 6.34 -2.93
C ALA A 184 -7.24 5.90 -4.12
N ARG A 185 -6.67 5.18 -5.09
CA ARG A 185 -7.42 4.61 -6.23
C ARG A 185 -8.50 3.62 -5.78
N LYS A 186 -8.21 2.82 -4.74
CA LYS A 186 -9.22 1.93 -4.14
C LYS A 186 -10.40 2.72 -3.57
N ALA A 187 -10.14 3.86 -2.91
CA ALA A 187 -11.21 4.72 -2.41
C ALA A 187 -12.06 5.33 -3.53
N ILE A 188 -11.42 5.77 -4.61
CA ILE A 188 -12.12 6.25 -5.82
C ILE A 188 -13.01 5.14 -6.39
N SER A 189 -12.51 3.91 -6.50
CA SER A 189 -13.30 2.77 -6.97
C SER A 189 -14.45 2.38 -6.04
N ALA A 190 -14.38 2.76 -4.76
CA ALA A 190 -15.42 2.56 -3.75
C ALA A 190 -16.44 3.72 -3.71
N GLY A 191 -16.37 4.65 -4.67
CA GLY A 191 -17.29 5.78 -4.81
C GLY A 191 -16.91 7.01 -3.98
N VAL A 192 -15.72 7.06 -3.38
CA VAL A 192 -15.26 8.24 -2.64
C VAL A 192 -14.71 9.26 -3.64
N SER A 193 -15.28 10.46 -3.64
CA SER A 193 -14.82 11.57 -4.48
C SER A 193 -13.66 12.34 -3.83
N GLU A 194 -12.97 13.13 -4.64
CA GLU A 194 -11.95 14.10 -4.20
C GLU A 194 -10.82 13.49 -3.36
N VAL A 195 -10.35 12.31 -3.75
CA VAL A 195 -9.34 11.56 -3.00
C VAL A 195 -7.94 12.00 -3.39
N GLY A 196 -7.07 12.19 -2.39
CA GLY A 196 -5.67 12.51 -2.61
C GLY A 196 -4.72 11.84 -1.61
N VAL A 197 -3.43 12.17 -1.71
CA VAL A 197 -2.37 11.65 -0.83
C VAL A 197 -1.49 12.80 -0.34
N LEU A 198 -1.43 12.99 0.99
CA LEU A 198 -0.50 13.93 1.64
C LEU A 198 0.72 13.19 2.17
N ASN A 199 1.87 13.85 2.12
CA ASN A 199 3.02 13.50 2.93
C ASN A 199 2.87 14.14 4.32
N SER A 200 2.68 13.35 5.38
CA SER A 200 2.39 13.89 6.71
C SER A 200 3.54 14.71 7.29
N SER A 201 4.78 14.48 6.86
CA SER A 201 5.95 15.23 7.32
C SER A 201 5.98 16.69 6.84
N GLU A 202 5.14 17.06 5.88
CA GLU A 202 5.04 18.44 5.35
C GLU A 202 4.03 19.30 6.12
N TYR A 203 3.36 18.74 7.14
CA TYR A 203 2.27 19.40 7.85
C TYR A 203 2.46 19.29 9.36
N SER A 204 2.49 20.45 10.04
CA SER A 204 2.69 20.56 11.49
C SER A 204 1.60 19.86 12.31
N SER A 205 0.37 19.80 11.83
CA SER A 205 -0.74 19.14 12.53
C SER A 205 -0.77 17.63 12.38
N LEU A 206 0.03 17.03 11.50
CA LEU A 206 0.03 15.60 11.22
C LEU A 206 1.23 14.92 11.88
N HIS A 207 1.05 13.64 12.24
CA HIS A 207 2.16 12.86 12.75
C HIS A 207 3.11 12.52 11.60
N SER A 208 4.38 12.90 11.70
CA SER A 208 5.38 12.67 10.65
C SER A 208 5.62 11.16 10.42
N GLY A 209 6.13 10.80 9.24
CA GLY A 209 6.43 9.40 8.92
C GLY A 209 5.32 8.64 8.19
N TYR A 210 4.27 9.32 7.70
CA TYR A 210 3.12 8.69 7.05
C TYR A 210 2.77 9.34 5.70
N TYR A 211 2.14 8.55 4.83
CA TYR A 211 1.33 9.03 3.72
C TYR A 211 -0.14 8.93 4.12
N VAL A 212 -0.84 10.06 4.13
CA VAL A 212 -2.25 10.17 4.51
C VAL A 212 -3.10 10.19 3.25
N VAL A 213 -3.98 9.20 3.11
CA VAL A 213 -5.01 9.20 2.06
C VAL A 213 -6.22 9.95 2.60
N PHE A 214 -6.62 10.98 1.88
CA PHE A 214 -7.67 11.89 2.31
C PHE A 214 -8.77 12.02 1.27
N SER A 215 -9.92 12.56 1.66
CA SER A 215 -11.01 12.95 0.78
C SER A 215 -11.51 14.34 1.13
N GLY A 216 -11.57 15.20 0.11
CA GLY A 216 -12.06 16.56 0.18
C GLY A 216 -11.16 17.53 0.97
N VAL A 217 -11.40 18.81 0.71
CA VAL A 217 -10.74 19.94 1.39
C VAL A 217 -11.84 20.87 1.85
N TYR A 218 -11.99 21.02 3.17
CA TYR A 218 -13.08 21.74 3.79
C TYR A 218 -12.56 22.93 4.59
N ASN A 219 -13.31 24.02 4.59
CA ASN A 219 -12.94 25.23 5.34
C ASN A 219 -13.33 25.14 6.82
N SER A 220 -14.23 24.21 7.18
CA SER A 220 -14.74 24.05 8.54
C SER A 220 -14.87 22.58 8.96
N LEU A 221 -14.77 22.34 10.27
CA LEU A 221 -15.02 21.02 10.85
C LEU A 221 -16.46 20.55 10.64
N SER A 222 -17.44 21.46 10.67
CA SER A 222 -18.85 21.13 10.44
C SER A 222 -19.07 20.55 9.05
N GLU A 223 -18.49 21.19 8.03
CA GLU A 223 -18.59 20.75 6.64
C GLU A 223 -17.91 19.38 6.44
N ALA A 224 -16.71 19.21 6.99
CA ALA A 224 -16.00 17.94 6.95
C ALA A 224 -16.77 16.81 7.67
N LYS A 225 -17.44 17.12 8.79
CA LYS A 225 -18.28 16.15 9.52
C LYS A 225 -19.55 15.79 8.75
N SER A 226 -20.17 16.74 8.07
CA SER A 226 -21.32 16.49 7.21
C SER A 226 -20.96 15.54 6.06
N ALA A 227 -19.81 15.75 5.42
CA ALA A 227 -19.32 14.87 4.36
C ALA A 227 -18.83 13.50 4.89
N LEU A 228 -18.34 13.44 6.13
CA LEU A 228 -17.87 12.20 6.76
C LEU A 228 -18.94 11.10 6.76
N GLY A 229 -20.21 11.45 7.00
CA GLY A 229 -21.30 10.48 7.04
C GLY A 229 -21.45 9.68 5.73
N THR A 230 -21.27 10.33 4.58
CA THR A 230 -21.31 9.70 3.26
C THR A 230 -20.11 8.76 3.05
N VAL A 231 -18.92 9.17 3.51
CA VAL A 231 -17.68 8.40 3.36
C VAL A 231 -17.64 7.18 4.28
N GLN A 232 -18.24 7.27 5.47
CA GLN A 232 -18.24 6.20 6.47
C GLN A 232 -18.94 4.92 6.01
N SER A 233 -19.87 4.99 5.05
CA SER A 233 -20.49 3.80 4.46
C SER A 233 -19.48 2.88 3.77
N SER A 234 -18.43 3.45 3.15
CA SER A 234 -17.35 2.70 2.49
C SER A 234 -16.09 2.60 3.36
N TYR A 235 -15.89 3.55 4.28
CA TYR A 235 -14.71 3.66 5.14
C TYR A 235 -15.10 3.92 6.61
N PRO A 236 -15.48 2.89 7.38
CA PRO A 236 -15.96 3.07 8.77
C PRO A 236 -14.93 3.71 9.71
N GLN A 237 -13.64 3.48 9.46
CA GLN A 237 -12.54 4.10 10.22
C GLN A 237 -12.21 5.53 9.79
N ALA A 238 -12.96 6.12 8.84
CA ALA A 238 -12.72 7.48 8.41
C ALA A 238 -13.00 8.47 9.55
N TYR A 239 -12.15 9.48 9.66
CA TYR A 239 -12.30 10.53 10.65
C TYR A 239 -11.85 11.88 10.08
N THR A 240 -12.31 12.96 10.70
CA THR A 240 -11.93 14.32 10.30
C THR A 240 -10.63 14.73 10.97
N ARG A 241 -9.74 15.38 10.22
CA ARG A 241 -8.47 15.90 10.72
C ARG A 241 -8.22 17.29 10.15
N GLN A 242 -7.68 18.18 10.99
CA GLN A 242 -7.18 19.46 10.54
C GLN A 242 -5.77 19.28 9.96
N VAL A 243 -5.54 19.91 8.81
CA VAL A 243 -4.25 19.97 8.13
C VAL A 243 -3.76 21.41 8.23
N THR A 244 -2.60 21.61 8.84
CA THR A 244 -1.91 22.90 8.94
C THR A 244 -0.46 22.75 8.50
N GLN A 245 0.07 23.79 7.86
CA GLN A 245 1.50 23.83 7.49
C GLN A 245 2.38 24.20 8.68
#